data_AF-A0A2H0YVT2-F1
#
_entry.id   AF-A0A2H0YVT2-F1
#
_cell.length_a   1.000
_cell.length_b   1.000
_cell.length_c   1.000
_cell.angle_alpha   90.00
_cell.angle_beta   90.00
_cell.angle_gamma   90.00
#
_symmetry.space_group_name_H-M   'P 1'
#
loop_
_entity.id
_entity.type
_entity.pdbx_description
1 polymer ?
#
loop_
_entity_poly.entity_id
_entity_poly.type
_entity_poly.pdbx_seq_one_letter_code
_entity_poly.pdbx_strand_id
1 'polypeptide(L)' 'MQVGDKVQVRSTEEIDDLCVHDDMVGSNDPETALEWHPEMEDYCSESTTIIEATEDGFRIAADGGRYEWAPSWLNVI' A
#
# COMPACT_ATOMS: atom_id res chain seq x y z
N MET A 1 -3.07 11.45 5.63
CA MET A 1 -3.53 11.12 4.28
C MET A 1 -5.05 11.10 4.26
N GLN A 2 -5.66 11.58 3.20
CA GLN A 2 -7.11 11.63 2.99
C GLN A 2 -7.45 11.43 1.49
N VAL A 3 -8.71 11.14 1.20
CA VAL A 3 -9.20 11.02 -0.19
C VAL A 3 -8.92 12.30 -0.98
N GLY A 4 -8.35 12.14 -2.18
CA GLY A 4 -7.92 13.23 -3.05
C GLY A 4 -6.46 13.66 -2.88
N ASP A 5 -5.78 13.21 -1.83
CA ASP A 5 -4.34 13.47 -1.67
C ASP A 5 -3.54 12.77 -2.77
N LYS A 6 -2.50 13.46 -3.27
CA LYS A 6 -1.48 12.85 -4.10
C LYS A 6 -0.47 12.14 -3.22
N VAL A 7 -0.15 10.91 -3.62
CA VAL A 7 0.81 10.07 -2.91
C VAL A 7 1.71 9.37 -3.92
N GLN A 8 2.89 8.98 -3.48
CA GLN A 8 3.73 8.03 -4.18
C GLN A 8 3.69 6.70 -3.44
N VAL A 9 3.46 5.61 -4.15
CA VAL A 9 3.67 4.26 -3.60
C VAL A 9 5.16 4.09 -3.38
N ARG A 10 5.56 3.62 -2.19
CA ARG A 10 6.97 3.31 -1.91
C ARG A 10 7.53 2.28 -2.90
N SER A 11 8.85 2.17 -2.97
CA SER A 11 9.49 1.10 -3.74
C SER A 11 9.23 -0.27 -3.11
N THR A 12 9.35 -1.34 -3.90
CA THR A 12 9.20 -2.72 -3.39
C THR A 12 10.14 -3.00 -2.23
N GLU A 13 11.40 -2.57 -2.32
CA GLU A 13 12.42 -2.76 -1.28
C GLU A 13 12.02 -2.07 0.03
N GLU A 14 11.50 -0.83 -0.05
CA GLU A 14 11.01 -0.12 1.13
C GLU A 14 9.76 -0.77 1.75
N ILE A 15 8.87 -1.33 0.93
CA ILE A 15 7.67 -2.02 1.43
C ILE A 15 8.05 -3.35 2.08
N ASP A 16 8.97 -4.11 1.47
CA ASP A 16 9.49 -5.37 2.01
C ASP A 16 10.12 -5.15 3.39
N ASP A 17 10.94 -4.10 3.55
CA ASP A 17 11.54 -3.70 4.84
C ASP A 17 10.49 -3.32 5.92
N LEU A 18 9.29 -2.90 5.51
CA LEU A 18 8.17 -2.55 6.40
C LEU A 18 7.26 -3.74 6.70
N CYS A 19 7.31 -4.79 5.89
CA CYS A 19 6.47 -5.97 6.06
C CYS A 19 6.96 -6.89 7.18
N VAL A 20 6.02 -7.59 7.80
CA VAL A 20 6.28 -8.82 8.55
C VAL A 20 6.06 -10.01 7.62
N HIS A 21 7.06 -10.88 7.52
CA HIS A 21 6.97 -12.12 6.75
C HIS A 21 6.65 -13.30 7.68
N ASP A 22 5.50 -13.92 7.46
CA ASP A 22 5.09 -15.14 8.17
C ASP A 22 4.84 -16.28 7.17
N ASP A 23 5.43 -17.46 7.42
CA ASP A 23 5.34 -18.61 6.51
C ASP A 23 3.90 -19.14 6.30
N MET A 24 2.97 -18.83 7.20
CA MET A 24 1.57 -19.26 7.13
C MET A 24 0.63 -18.19 6.58
N VAL A 25 0.95 -16.91 6.81
CA VAL A 25 0.07 -15.77 6.47
C VAL A 25 0.56 -14.99 5.24
N GLY A 26 1.85 -15.06 4.92
CA GLY A 26 2.48 -14.24 3.88
C GLY A 26 3.08 -12.95 4.44
N SER A 27 3.35 -11.99 3.54
CA SER A 27 3.87 -10.67 3.90
C SER A 27 2.71 -9.74 4.24
N ASN A 28 2.77 -9.02 5.36
CA ASN A 28 1.72 -8.08 5.76
C ASN A 28 2.29 -6.87 6.50
N ASP A 29 1.51 -5.78 6.56
CA ASP A 29 1.86 -4.62 7.38
C ASP A 29 1.62 -4.91 8.88
N PRO A 30 2.59 -4.65 9.77
CA PRO A 30 2.47 -4.99 11.19
C PRO A 30 1.41 -4.20 11.96
N GLU A 31 1.01 -3.03 11.47
CA GLU A 31 0.06 -2.14 12.18
C GLU A 31 -1.38 -2.40 11.74
N THR A 32 -1.58 -2.66 10.45
CA THR A 32 -2.88 -2.76 9.79
C THR A 32 -3.25 -4.19 9.40
N ALA A 33 -2.29 -5.12 9.44
CA ALA A 33 -2.42 -6.51 8.99
C ALA A 33 -2.84 -6.66 7.51
N LEU A 34 -2.76 -5.59 6.72
CA LEU A 34 -3.03 -5.64 5.29
C LEU A 34 -1.99 -6.50 4.59
N GLU A 35 -2.45 -7.42 3.75
CA GLU A 35 -1.61 -8.39 3.06
C GLU A 35 -0.94 -7.75 1.85
N TRP A 36 0.36 -8.01 1.70
CA TRP A 36 1.12 -7.69 0.52
C TRP A 36 1.01 -8.82 -0.50
N HIS A 37 0.56 -8.49 -1.71
CA HIS A 37 0.50 -9.42 -2.83
C HIS A 37 1.58 -9.09 -3.87
N PRO A 38 2.26 -10.08 -4.48
CA PRO A 38 3.28 -9.83 -5.49
C PRO A 38 2.81 -8.97 -6.67
N GLU A 39 1.53 -9.05 -7.06
CA GLU A 39 0.97 -8.23 -8.14
C GLU A 39 0.88 -6.73 -7.79
N MET A 40 1.09 -6.35 -6.54
CA MET A 40 1.16 -4.95 -6.11
C MET A 40 2.49 -4.28 -6.50
N GLU A 41 3.53 -5.07 -6.81
CA GLU A 41 4.84 -4.56 -7.24
C GLU A 41 4.75 -3.69 -8.51
N ASP A 42 3.79 -3.99 -9.40
CA ASP A 42 3.58 -3.24 -10.65
C ASP A 42 3.23 -1.75 -10.42
N TYR A 43 2.76 -1.38 -9.22
CA TYR A 43 2.37 -0.01 -8.87
C TYR A 43 3.39 0.70 -7.96
N CYS A 44 4.47 0.03 -7.57
CA CYS A 44 5.49 0.60 -6.70
C CYS A 44 6.21 1.77 -7.39
N SER A 45 6.64 2.76 -6.60
CA SER A 45 7.25 4.02 -7.07
C SER A 45 6.35 4.92 -7.92
N GLU A 46 5.13 4.50 -8.27
CA GLU A 46 4.19 5.32 -9.04
C GLU A 46 3.59 6.44 -8.18
N SER A 47 3.39 7.61 -8.79
CA SER A 47 2.60 8.69 -8.21
C SER A 47 1.13 8.52 -8.58
N THR A 48 0.26 8.54 -7.57
CA THR A 48 -1.16 8.22 -7.69
C THR A 48 -1.99 9.16 -6.79
N THR A 49 -3.28 8.89 -6.68
CA THR A 49 -4.21 9.65 -5.84
C THR A 49 -5.04 8.68 -5.02
N ILE A 50 -5.28 9.02 -3.76
CA ILE A 50 -6.17 8.25 -2.88
C ILE A 50 -7.61 8.47 -3.34
N ILE A 51 -8.34 7.38 -3.59
CA ILE A 51 -9.74 7.43 -4.05
C ILE A 51 -10.74 6.99 -2.97
N GLU A 52 -10.29 6.21 -1.99
CA GLU A 52 -11.11 5.74 -0.86
C GLU A 52 -10.23 5.57 0.38
N ALA A 53 -10.77 5.92 1.55
CA ALA A 53 -10.19 5.58 2.85
C ALA A 53 -10.99 4.41 3.42
N THR A 54 -10.30 3.38 3.88
CA THR A 54 -10.88 2.18 4.48
C THR A 54 -10.68 2.21 6.00
N GLU A 55 -11.04 1.13 6.70
CA GLU A 55 -10.79 1.03 8.14
C GLU A 55 -9.29 0.96 8.45
N ASP A 56 -8.54 0.21 7.64
CA ASP A 56 -7.13 -0.12 7.89
C ASP A 56 -6.15 0.61 6.96
N GLY A 57 -6.62 1.22 5.86
CA GLY A 57 -5.73 1.86 4.90
C GLY A 57 -6.43 2.70 3.83
N PHE A 58 -5.94 2.58 2.59
CA PHE A 58 -6.38 3.40 1.47
C PHE A 58 -6.46 2.61 0.17
N ARG A 59 -7.38 3.00 -0.72
CA ARG A 59 -7.37 2.57 -2.13
C ARG A 59 -6.89 3.69 -3.02
N ILE A 60 -6.10 3.35 -4.03
CA ILE A 60 -5.45 4.30 -4.93
C ILE A 60 -6.03 4.22 -6.34
N ALA A 61 -5.84 5.28 -7.13
CA ALA A 61 -6.35 5.31 -8.51
C ALA A 61 -5.56 4.41 -9.48
N ALA A 62 -4.26 4.21 -9.22
CA ALA A 62 -3.32 3.52 -10.12
C ALA A 62 -3.71 2.06 -10.38
N ASP A 63 -4.15 1.34 -9.34
CA ASP A 63 -4.63 -0.04 -9.43
C ASP A 63 -6.16 -0.12 -9.62
N GLY A 64 -6.82 1.01 -9.86
CA GLY A 64 -8.28 1.10 -9.95
C GLY A 64 -9.02 0.81 -8.64
N GLY A 65 -8.34 0.91 -7.49
CA GLY A 65 -8.86 0.56 -6.17
C GLY A 65 -8.98 -0.95 -5.94
N ARG A 66 -8.17 -1.74 -6.64
CA ARG A 66 -8.18 -3.20 -6.54
C ARG A 66 -7.62 -3.68 -5.20
N TYR A 67 -6.56 -3.05 -4.72
CA TYR A 67 -5.89 -3.41 -3.47
C TYR A 67 -6.11 -2.35 -2.40
N GLU A 68 -5.97 -2.79 -1.16
CA GLU A 68 -5.92 -1.90 -0.01
C GLU A 68 -4.46 -1.73 0.40
N TRP A 69 -4.04 -0.47 0.50
CA TRP A 69 -2.65 -0.08 0.73
C TRP A 69 -2.51 0.45 2.15
N ALA A 70 -1.58 -0.12 2.91
CA ALA A 70 -1.27 0.36 4.24
C ALA A 70 -0.72 1.80 4.19
N PRO A 71 -1.04 2.65 5.19
CA PRO A 71 -0.53 4.02 5.24
C PRO A 71 1.00 4.10 5.23
N SER A 72 1.68 3.11 5.82
CA SER A 72 3.14 3.01 5.88
C SER A 72 3.78 2.87 4.49
N TRP A 73 3.07 2.25 3.53
CA TRP A 73 3.53 1.98 2.17
C TRP A 73 3.38 3.17 1.21
N LEU A 74 2.80 4.28 1.66
CA LEU A 74 2.52 5.47 0.86
C LEU A 74 3.26 6.70 1.40
N ASN A 75 3.83 7.50 0.50
CA ASN A 75 4.44 8.79 0.80
C ASN A 75 3.57 9.94 0.29
N VAL A 76 3.22 10.90 1.15
CA VAL A 76 2.52 12.12 0.72
C VAL A 76 3.47 13.03 -0.07
N ILE A 77 3.00 13.57 -1.20
CA ILE A 77 3.79 14.44 -2.10
C ILE A 77 3.06 15.74 -2.47
#